data_AF-A0A9C9FAK1-F1
#
_entry.id   AF-A0A9C9FAK1-F1
#
_cell.length_a   1.000
_cell.length_b   1.000
_cell.length_c   1.000
_cell.angle_alpha   90.00
_cell.angle_beta   90.00
_cell.angle_gamma   90.00
#
_symmetry.space_group_name_H-M   'P 1'
#
loop_
_entity.id
_entity.type
_entity.pdbx_description
1 polymer ?
#
loop_
_entity_poly.entity_id
_entity_poly.type
_entity_poly.pdbx_seq_one_letter_code
_entity_poly.pdbx_strand_id
1 'polypeptide(L)'
;LRNAIIPIVTIIGLDFGSYLNGAVVTETIFGWDGLGRFTMEGIIKRDYPVIMGCIIVGTVVFVIVNLITDVIYQYLDPRIRLNVKKG
;
A
#
# COMPACT_ATOMS: atom_id res chain seq x y z
N LEU A 1 -4.13 -27.31 -2.65
CA LEU A 1 -4.39 -25.90 -2.27
C LEU A 1 -3.07 -25.08 -2.12
N ARG A 2 -2.08 -25.33 -2.99
CA ARG A 2 -0.67 -24.88 -2.85
C ARG A 2 -0.25 -23.79 -3.86
N ASN A 3 -1.12 -23.49 -4.83
CA ASN A 3 -0.92 -22.45 -5.86
C ASN A 3 -1.83 -21.22 -5.68
N ALA A 4 -2.67 -21.17 -4.63
CA ALA A 4 -3.58 -20.06 -4.40
C ALA A 4 -2.93 -18.87 -3.67
N ILE A 5 -1.70 -19.02 -3.19
CA ILE A 5 -1.01 -18.00 -2.39
C ILE A 5 -0.64 -16.78 -3.26
N ILE A 6 -0.19 -17.00 -4.49
CA ILE A 6 0.11 -15.94 -5.47
C ILE A 6 -1.13 -15.06 -5.75
N PRO A 7 -2.30 -15.62 -6.12
CA PRO A 7 -3.48 -14.80 -6.36
C PRO A 7 -4.03 -14.13 -5.09
N ILE A 8 -3.85 -14.70 -3.89
CA ILE A 8 -4.27 -14.04 -2.64
C ILE A 8 -3.49 -12.72 -2.42
N VAL A 9 -2.18 -12.71 -2.71
CA VAL A 9 -1.36 -11.48 -2.64
C VAL A 9 -1.91 -10.42 -3.59
N THR A 10 -2.21 -10.83 -4.83
CA THR A 10 -2.73 -9.94 -5.86
C THR A 10 -4.09 -9.38 -5.47
N ILE A 11 -4.98 -10.20 -4.91
CA ILE A 11 -6.31 -9.77 -4.47
C ILE A 11 -6.20 -8.77 -3.32
N ILE A 12 -5.36 -9.04 -2.31
CA ILE A 12 -5.17 -8.11 -1.18
C ILE A 12 -4.62 -6.76 -1.67
N GLY A 13 -3.66 -6.76 -2.60
CA GLY A 13 -3.14 -5.52 -3.19
C GLY A 13 -4.19 -4.74 -3.99
N LEU A 14 -5.05 -5.43 -4.74
CA LEU A 14 -6.16 -4.82 -5.49
C LEU A 14 -7.23 -4.24 -4.55
N ASP A 15 -7.59 -4.96 -3.49
CA ASP A 15 -8.57 -4.52 -2.49
C ASP A 15 -8.04 -3.32 -1.70
N PHE A 16 -6.76 -3.34 -1.33
CA PHE A 16 -6.12 -2.22 -0.65
C PHE A 16 -6.12 -0.95 -1.51
N GLY A 17 -5.86 -1.09 -2.82
CA GLY A 17 -5.98 0.01 -3.78
C GLY A 17 -7.41 0.56 -3.88
N SER A 18 -8.42 -0.32 -3.88
CA SER A 18 -9.83 0.09 -3.87
C SER A 18 -10.22 0.82 -2.59
N TYR A 19 -9.76 0.37 -1.42
CA TYR A 19 -10.04 1.04 -0.15
C TYR A 19 -9.36 2.40 -0.06
N LEU A 20 -8.13 2.52 -0.55
CA LEU A 20 -7.41 3.79 -0.57
C LEU A 20 -8.10 4.79 -1.51
N ASN A 21 -8.58 4.33 -2.67
CA ASN A 21 -9.40 5.16 -3.58
C ASN A 21 -10.72 5.59 -2.92
N GLY A 22 -11.44 4.64 -2.30
CA GLY A 22 -12.66 4.92 -1.55
C GLY A 22 -12.44 5.94 -0.43
N ALA A 23 -11.31 5.86 0.27
CA ALA A 23 -10.94 6.80 1.34
C ALA A 23 -10.84 8.23 0.80
N VAL A 24 -10.16 8.47 -0.33
CA VAL A 24 -10.05 9.81 -0.95
C VAL A 24 -11.43 10.36 -1.36
N VAL A 25 -12.31 9.51 -1.88
CA VAL A 25 -13.68 9.91 -2.24
C VAL A 25 -14.46 10.30 -0.98
N THR A 26 -14.34 9.54 0.10
CA THR A 26 -14.99 9.88 1.38
C THR A 26 -14.42 11.15 2.02
N GLU A 27 -13.11 11.41 1.91
CA GLU A 27 -12.48 12.66 2.35
C GLU A 27 -13.06 13.88 1.61
N THR A 28 -13.28 13.72 0.30
CA THR A 28 -13.77 14.80 -0.56
C THR A 28 -15.25 15.09 -0.35
N ILE A 29 -16.08 14.06 -0.20
CA ILE A 29 -17.54 14.21 -0.06
C ILE A 29 -17.93 14.70 1.34
N PHE A 30 -17.32 14.16 2.39
CA PHE A 30 -17.64 14.52 3.78
C PHE A 30 -16.80 15.68 4.34
N GLY A 31 -15.82 16.19 3.57
CA GLY A 31 -14.97 17.29 3.98
C GLY A 31 -14.00 16.95 5.11
N TRP A 32 -13.69 15.66 5.31
CA TRP A 32 -12.64 15.23 6.23
C TRP A 32 -11.26 15.62 5.68
N ASP A 33 -10.47 16.31 6.50
CA ASP A 33 -9.09 16.71 6.16
C ASP A 33 -8.17 15.49 6.19
N GLY A 34 -8.06 14.83 5.04
CA GLY A 34 -7.20 13.68 4.83
C GLY A 34 -6.10 13.93 3.80
N LEU A 35 -5.20 12.95 3.68
CA LEU A 35 -3.97 13.06 2.90
C LEU A 35 -4.27 13.09 1.38
N GLY A 36 -5.34 12.41 0.95
CA GLY A 36 -5.76 12.36 -0.45
C GLY A 36 -6.29 13.70 -0.94
N ARG A 37 -7.21 14.29 -0.18
CA ARG A 37 -7.74 15.64 -0.45
C ARG A 37 -6.63 16.71 -0.40
N PHE A 38 -5.72 16.64 0.57
CA PHE A 38 -4.59 17.56 0.68
C PHE A 38 -3.64 17.49 -0.54
N THR A 39 -3.38 16.28 -1.03
CA THR A 39 -2.59 16.07 -2.25
C THR A 39 -3.30 16.64 -3.48
N MET A 40 -4.62 16.39 -3.62
CA MET A 40 -5.43 16.90 -4.72
C MET A 40 -5.43 18.44 -4.77
N GLU A 41 -5.52 19.09 -3.62
CA GLU A 41 -5.46 20.55 -3.52
C GLU A 41 -4.07 21.09 -3.91
N GLY A 42 -2.99 20.42 -3.50
CA GLY A 42 -1.63 20.72 -3.93
C GLY A 42 -1.43 20.61 -5.45
N ILE A 43 -2.04 19.60 -6.09
CA ILE A 43 -2.03 19.44 -7.56
C ILE A 43 -2.73 20.61 -8.25
N ILE A 44 -3.93 21.00 -7.77
CA ILE A 44 -4.71 22.10 -8.36
C ILE A 44 -3.99 23.44 -8.20
N LYS A 45 -3.37 23.68 -7.05
CA LYS A 45 -2.58 24.89 -6.76
C LYS A 45 -1.18 24.87 -7.38
N ARG A 46 -0.77 23.78 -8.04
CA ARG A 46 0.59 23.52 -8.53
C ARG A 46 1.67 23.74 -7.47
N ASP A 47 1.35 23.40 -6.23
CA ASP A 47 2.27 23.49 -5.11
C ASP A 47 3.15 22.24 -5.07
N TYR A 48 4.24 22.27 -5.85
CA TYR A 48 5.18 21.15 -5.98
C TYR A 48 5.76 20.65 -4.64
N PRO A 49 6.13 21.53 -3.68
CA PRO A 49 6.53 21.10 -2.33
C PRO A 49 5.49 20.22 -1.62
N VAL A 50 4.22 20.59 -1.67
CA VAL A 50 3.13 19.82 -1.04
C VAL A 50 2.98 18.45 -1.70
N ILE A 51 3.00 18.42 -3.04
CA ILE A 51 2.92 17.16 -3.81
C ILE A 51 4.10 16.25 -3.46
N MET A 52 5.33 16.77 -3.40
CA MET A 52 6.51 15.99 -3.02
C MET A 52 6.40 15.45 -1.59
N GLY A 53 5.92 16.27 -0.64
CA GLY A 53 5.69 15.83 0.74
C GLY A 53 4.72 14.65 0.80
N CYS A 54 3.58 14.74 0.11
CA CYS A 54 2.60 13.66 0.05
C CYS A 54 3.15 12.40 -0.61
N ILE A 55 3.93 12.54 -1.70
CA ILE A 55 4.56 11.40 -2.38
C ILE A 55 5.56 10.69 -1.46
N ILE A 56 6.39 11.43 -0.73
CA ILE A 56 7.37 10.85 0.21
C ILE A 56 6.63 10.08 1.32
N VAL A 57 5.61 10.68 1.93
CA VAL A 57 4.80 10.03 2.97
C VAL A 57 4.12 8.77 2.42
N GLY A 58 3.49 8.87 1.25
CA GLY A 58 2.86 7.72 0.59
C GLY A 58 3.84 6.60 0.27
N THR A 59 5.05 6.95 -0.16
CA THR A 59 6.12 5.99 -0.46
C THR A 59 6.60 5.28 0.80
N VAL A 60 6.78 6.01 1.91
CA VAL A 60 7.18 5.41 3.20
C VAL A 60 6.11 4.44 3.69
N VAL A 61 4.83 4.82 3.64
CA VAL A 61 3.71 3.94 4.00
C VAL A 61 3.69 2.71 3.11
N PHE A 62 3.87 2.88 1.80
CA PHE A 62 3.93 1.77 0.86
C PHE A 62 5.08 0.79 1.16
N VAL A 63 6.27 1.30 1.47
CA VAL A 63 7.42 0.47 1.87
C VAL A 63 7.13 -0.27 3.17
N ILE A 64 6.51 0.38 4.16
CA ILE A 64 6.12 -0.28 5.41
C ILE A 64 5.10 -1.40 5.16
N VAL A 65 4.08 -1.17 4.33
CA VAL A 65 3.08 -2.18 4.00
C VAL A 65 3.72 -3.36 3.27
N ASN A 66 4.63 -3.11 2.31
CA ASN A 66 5.38 -4.18 1.65
C ASN A 66 6.27 -4.94 2.64
N LEU A 67 6.94 -4.25 3.57
CA LEU A 67 7.76 -4.89 4.59
C LEU A 67 6.93 -5.77 5.52
N ILE A 68 5.76 -5.28 5.98
CA ILE A 68 4.81 -6.07 6.77
C ILE A 68 4.36 -7.30 5.98
N THR A 69 4.08 -7.11 4.69
CA THR A 69 3.65 -8.17 3.79
C THR A 69 4.73 -9.24 3.65
N ASP A 70 6.00 -8.86 3.46
CA ASP A 70 7.15 -9.77 3.44
C ASP A 70 7.35 -10.51 4.76
N VAL A 71 7.18 -9.84 5.91
CA VAL A 71 7.27 -10.45 7.24
C VAL A 71 6.13 -11.45 7.46
N ILE A 72 4.91 -11.11 7.06
CA ILE A 72 3.76 -12.02 7.10
C ILE A 72 4.03 -13.23 6.20
N TYR A 73 4.61 -13.03 5.00
CA TYR A 73 5.02 -14.15 4.14
C TYR A 73 6.05 -15.04 4.80
N GLN A 74 7.06 -14.46 5.45
CA GLN A 74 8.09 -15.23 6.17
C GLN A 74 7.51 -16.05 7.32
N TYR A 75 6.51 -15.52 8.04
CA TYR A 75 5.85 -16.23 9.13
C TYR A 75 4.86 -17.29 8.65
N LEU A 76 4.14 -17.02 7.57
CA LEU A 76 3.08 -17.90 7.05
C LEU A 76 3.65 -19.07 6.22
N ASP A 77 4.85 -18.92 5.64
CA ASP A 77 5.46 -19.98 4.82
C ASP A 77 6.72 -20.61 5.47
N PRO A 78 6.60 -21.73 6.20
CA PRO A 78 7.73 -22.48 6.75
C PRO A 78 8.60 -23.18 5.68
N ARG A 79 8.26 -23.10 4.37
CA ARG A 79 9.04 -23.73 3.29
C ARG A 79 10.17 -22.87 2.71
N ILE A 80 10.21 -21.56 2.98
CA ILE A 80 11.38 -20.72 2.60
C ILE A 80 12.65 -21.23 3.32
N ARG A 81 12.51 -21.85 4.49
CA ARG A 81 13.61 -22.53 5.21
C ARG A 81 14.15 -23.78 4.51
N LEU A 82 13.41 -24.42 3.59
CA LEU A 82 13.82 -25.71 3.01
C LEU A 82 14.62 -25.60 1.70
N ASN A 83 14.67 -24.43 1.05
CA ASN A 83 15.45 -24.25 -0.20
C ASN A 83 16.87 -23.70 0.02
N VAL A 84 17.28 -23.40 1.25
CA VAL A 84 18.68 -23.02 1.57
C VAL A 84 19.55 -24.23 1.94
N LYS A 85 18.98 -25.46 1.96
CA LYS A 85 19.71 -26.67 2.35
C LYS A 85 19.75 -27.75 1.26
N LYS A 86 20.17 -27.36 0.05
CA LYS A 86 20.76 -28.28 -0.93
C LYS A 86 22.07 -27.68 -1.46
N GLY A 87 23.07 -27.75 -0.58
CA GLY A 87 24.50 -27.76 -0.89
C GLY A 87 25.10 -28.87 -0.04
#